data_AF-A0A3L9G8U1-F1
#
_entry.id   AF-A0A3L9G8U1-F1
#
_cell.length_a   1.000
_cell.length_b   1.000
_cell.length_c   1.000
_cell.angle_alpha   90.00
_cell.angle_beta   90.00
_cell.angle_gamma   90.00
#
_symmetry.space_group_name_H-M   'P 1'
#
loop_
_entity.id
_entity.type
_entity.pdbx_description
1 polymer ?
#
loop_
_entity_poly.entity_id
_entity_poly.type
_entity_poly.pdbx_seq_one_letter_code
_entity_poly.pdbx_strand_id
1 'polypeptide(L)'
;NDPEQVYAYGLYLSGHDQDRAALAHINSLPRAQWNSNIQELVNRLQSDQVLETANRLRESGKEAEAEAMLRQQPPSTRIDLTLADWAQQRRDYTAARAAYQNVLTREPANADAILGLTEVDIAAGDKAAARSQLAKLPATDNASLNTQRRVALAQAQLGDTAAAQRTFNKLIPQAKSQPPSMESAMVLRDGAKFEA
;
A
#
# COMPACT_ATOMS: atom_id res chain seq x y z
N ASN A 1 24.61 -26.21 8.97
CA ASN A 1 24.22 -25.03 8.18
C ASN A 1 24.51 -23.80 9.01
N ASP A 2 25.37 -22.93 8.51
CA ASP A 2 25.66 -21.64 9.13
C ASP A 2 24.45 -20.71 8.94
N PRO A 3 23.85 -20.15 10.01
CA PRO A 3 22.71 -19.24 9.91
C PRO A 3 22.95 -18.06 8.98
N GLU A 4 24.17 -17.50 8.93
CA GLU A 4 24.47 -16.36 8.08
C GLU A 4 24.43 -16.73 6.58
N GLN A 5 24.92 -17.92 6.23
CA GLN A 5 24.85 -18.43 4.86
C GLN A 5 23.42 -18.72 4.41
N VAL A 6 22.63 -19.33 5.30
CA VAL A 6 21.20 -19.59 5.03
C VAL A 6 20.44 -18.28 4.83
N TYR A 7 20.73 -17.27 5.66
CA TYR A 7 20.14 -15.95 5.52
C TYR A 7 20.53 -15.28 4.20
N ALA A 8 21.82 -15.23 3.86
CA ALA A 8 22.31 -14.62 2.63
C ALA A 8 21.73 -15.31 1.37
N TYR A 9 21.65 -16.64 1.37
CA TYR A 9 21.05 -17.37 0.25
C TYR A 9 19.53 -17.18 0.20
N GLY A 10 18.86 -17.12 1.34
CA GLY A 10 17.43 -16.77 1.42
C GLY A 10 17.14 -15.38 0.83
N LEU A 11 17.97 -14.38 1.12
CA LEU A 11 17.88 -13.06 0.50
C LEU A 11 18.12 -13.10 -1.00
N TYR A 12 19.13 -13.86 -1.45
CA TYR A 12 19.41 -14.03 -2.87
C TYR A 12 18.20 -14.61 -3.62
N LEU A 13 17.60 -15.70 -3.11
CA LEU A 13 16.43 -16.33 -3.71
C LEU A 13 15.23 -15.36 -3.76
N SER A 14 14.97 -14.64 -2.66
CA SER A 14 13.88 -13.66 -2.62
C SER A 14 14.11 -12.49 -3.59
N GLY A 15 15.35 -12.02 -3.74
CA GLY A 15 15.70 -10.99 -4.72
C GLY A 15 15.54 -11.41 -6.18
N HIS A 16 15.28 -12.70 -6.45
CA HIS A 16 14.98 -13.24 -7.77
C HIS A 16 13.54 -13.76 -7.88
N ASP A 17 12.62 -13.25 -7.04
CA ASP A 17 11.21 -13.63 -6.96
C ASP A 17 10.98 -15.11 -6.62
N GLN A 18 11.94 -15.76 -5.97
CA GLN A 18 11.87 -17.17 -5.57
C GLN A 18 11.51 -17.34 -4.08
N ASP A 19 10.53 -16.56 -3.60
CA ASP A 19 10.16 -16.49 -2.17
C ASP A 19 9.80 -17.85 -1.54
N ARG A 20 9.13 -18.72 -2.29
CA ARG A 20 8.82 -20.09 -1.84
C ARG A 20 10.08 -20.93 -1.67
N ALA A 21 11.04 -20.80 -2.58
CA ALA A 21 12.32 -21.50 -2.49
C ALA A 21 13.17 -20.94 -1.33
N ALA A 22 13.14 -19.62 -1.14
CA ALA A 22 13.78 -18.96 0.00
C ALA A 22 13.23 -19.50 1.33
N LEU A 23 11.91 -19.57 1.48
CA LEU A 23 11.27 -20.16 2.67
C LEU A 23 11.65 -21.62 2.87
N ALA A 24 11.61 -22.45 1.82
CA ALA A 24 11.98 -23.86 1.92
C ALA A 24 13.46 -24.03 2.35
N HIS A 25 14.35 -23.21 1.81
CA HIS A 25 15.77 -23.21 2.17
C HIS A 25 15.99 -22.80 3.62
N ILE A 26 15.38 -21.69 4.06
CA ILE A 26 15.50 -21.19 5.43
C ILE A 26 14.93 -22.20 6.45
N ASN A 27 13.81 -22.86 6.12
CA ASN A 27 13.21 -23.88 6.98
C ASN A 27 14.03 -25.17 7.11
N SER A 28 15.12 -25.34 6.34
CA SER A 28 16.11 -26.40 6.59
C SER A 28 16.94 -26.17 7.85
N LEU A 29 16.98 -24.93 8.35
CA LEU A 29 17.67 -24.54 9.57
C LEU A 29 16.75 -24.73 10.78
N PRO A 30 17.19 -25.43 11.85
CA PRO A 30 16.41 -25.54 13.08
C PRO A 30 16.01 -24.17 13.63
N ARG A 31 14.76 -24.01 14.08
CA ARG A 31 14.25 -22.72 14.59
C ARG A 31 15.08 -22.11 15.73
N ALA A 32 15.72 -22.95 16.55
CA ALA A 32 16.61 -22.50 17.62
C ALA A 32 17.86 -21.75 17.11
N GLN A 33 18.19 -21.87 15.83
CA GLN A 33 19.33 -21.22 15.19
C GLN A 33 18.92 -19.96 14.40
N TRP A 34 17.63 -19.59 14.41
CA TRP A 34 17.16 -18.39 13.72
C TRP A 34 17.52 -17.16 14.53
N ASN A 35 18.29 -16.26 13.92
CA ASN A 35 18.53 -14.91 14.44
C ASN A 35 17.39 -13.95 14.02
N SER A 36 17.45 -12.70 14.51
CA SER A 36 16.44 -11.68 14.20
C SER A 36 16.25 -11.47 12.70
N ASN A 37 17.35 -11.41 11.93
CA ASN A 37 17.31 -11.17 10.50
C ASN A 37 16.59 -12.31 9.74
N ILE A 38 16.85 -13.56 10.13
CA ILE A 38 16.15 -14.72 9.57
C ILE A 38 14.66 -14.67 9.92
N GLN A 39 14.32 -14.33 11.16
CA GLN A 39 12.92 -14.22 11.59
C GLN A 39 12.18 -13.14 10.81
N GLU A 40 12.78 -11.95 10.64
CA GLU A 40 12.22 -10.85 9.85
C GLU A 40 12.02 -11.25 8.39
N LEU A 41 13.02 -11.88 7.77
CA LEU A 41 12.92 -12.36 6.40
C LEU A 41 11.79 -13.40 6.24
N VAL A 42 11.72 -14.39 7.12
CA VAL A 42 10.66 -15.41 7.08
C VAL A 42 9.29 -14.77 7.25
N ASN A 43 9.12 -13.86 8.21
CA ASN A 43 7.84 -13.18 8.43
C ASN A 43 7.40 -12.40 7.19
N ARG A 44 8.33 -11.69 6.54
CA ARG A 44 8.07 -10.99 5.28
C ARG A 44 7.64 -11.95 4.18
N LEU A 45 8.44 -13.00 3.93
CA LEU A 45 8.19 -13.98 2.88
C LEU A 45 6.86 -14.73 3.08
N GLN A 46 6.50 -15.06 4.31
CA GLN A 46 5.21 -15.68 4.63
C GLN A 46 4.06 -14.73 4.35
N SER A 47 4.18 -13.46 4.73
CA SER A 47 3.17 -12.44 4.41
C SER A 47 3.04 -12.24 2.89
N ASP A 48 4.14 -12.24 2.15
CA ASP A 48 4.16 -12.14 0.69
C ASP A 48 3.43 -13.34 0.06
N GLN A 49 3.72 -14.56 0.50
CA GLN A 49 3.09 -15.79 0.00
C GLN A 49 1.58 -15.83 0.24
N VAL A 50 1.12 -15.34 1.40
CA VAL A 50 -0.30 -15.23 1.74
C VAL A 50 -1.02 -14.30 0.75
N LEU A 51 -0.47 -13.10 0.54
CA LEU A 51 -1.06 -12.12 -0.38
C LEU A 51 -1.01 -12.59 -1.83
N GLU A 52 0.09 -13.20 -2.26
CA GLU A 52 0.23 -13.78 -3.60
C GLU A 52 -0.81 -14.87 -3.86
N THR A 53 -1.08 -15.71 -2.86
CA THR A 53 -2.13 -16.75 -2.96
C THR A 53 -3.52 -16.14 -3.02
N ALA A 54 -3.80 -15.12 -2.21
CA ALA A 54 -5.06 -14.40 -2.25
C ALA A 54 -5.25 -13.68 -3.60
N ASN A 55 -4.21 -13.04 -4.14
CA ASN A 55 -4.23 -12.40 -5.45
C ASN A 55 -4.55 -13.40 -6.57
N ARG A 56 -3.89 -14.57 -6.58
CA ARG A 56 -4.20 -15.64 -7.55
C ARG A 56 -5.64 -16.12 -7.45
N LEU A 57 -6.15 -16.32 -6.24
CA LEU A 57 -7.55 -16.70 -6.02
C LEU A 57 -8.48 -15.65 -6.62
N ARG A 58 -8.23 -14.37 -6.32
CA ARG A 58 -9.00 -13.25 -6.85
C ARG A 58 -8.96 -13.17 -8.38
N GLU A 59 -7.78 -13.27 -8.98
CA GLU A 59 -7.59 -13.30 -10.44
C GLU A 59 -8.31 -14.48 -11.10
N SER A 60 -8.45 -15.61 -10.39
CA SER A 60 -9.23 -16.76 -10.84
C SER A 60 -10.75 -16.62 -10.64
N GLY A 61 -11.23 -15.46 -10.22
CA GLY A 61 -12.65 -15.17 -9.97
C GLY A 61 -13.16 -15.59 -8.59
N LYS A 62 -12.28 -16.01 -7.69
CA LYS A 62 -12.60 -16.48 -6.33
C LYS A 62 -12.31 -15.42 -5.26
N GLU A 63 -12.69 -14.18 -5.52
CA GLU A 63 -12.39 -13.04 -4.62
C GLU A 63 -12.94 -13.27 -3.20
N ALA A 64 -14.15 -13.80 -3.04
CA ALA A 64 -14.72 -14.07 -1.72
C ALA A 64 -13.91 -15.10 -0.91
N GLU A 65 -13.38 -16.14 -1.58
CA GLU A 65 -12.50 -17.14 -0.96
C GLU A 65 -11.16 -16.50 -0.57
N ALA A 66 -10.60 -15.66 -1.44
CA ALA A 66 -9.38 -14.91 -1.18
C ALA A 66 -9.53 -13.99 0.05
N GLU A 67 -10.61 -13.22 0.12
CA GLU A 67 -10.88 -12.34 1.26
C GLU A 67 -11.08 -13.14 2.55
N ALA A 68 -11.81 -14.26 2.51
CA ALA A 68 -12.00 -15.13 3.66
C ALA A 68 -10.65 -15.68 4.16
N MET A 69 -9.78 -16.12 3.25
CA MET A 69 -8.43 -16.58 3.59
C MET A 69 -7.58 -15.48 4.24
N LEU A 70 -7.67 -14.25 3.73
CA LEU A 70 -6.96 -13.09 4.28
C LEU A 70 -7.47 -12.72 5.68
N ARG A 71 -8.79 -12.74 5.90
CA ARG A 71 -9.39 -12.43 7.22
C ARG A 71 -9.10 -13.48 8.29
N GLN A 72 -8.70 -14.69 7.91
CA GLN A 72 -8.26 -15.73 8.85
C GLN A 72 -6.81 -15.52 9.33
N GLN A 73 -6.05 -14.66 8.67
CA GLN A 73 -4.68 -14.36 9.07
C GLN A 73 -4.67 -13.47 10.33
N PRO A 74 -3.56 -13.46 11.08
CA PRO A 74 -3.36 -12.48 12.14
C PRO A 74 -3.56 -11.05 11.61
N PRO A 75 -4.10 -10.12 12.43
CA PRO A 75 -4.27 -8.73 12.04
C PRO A 75 -2.97 -8.14 11.48
N SER A 76 -3.05 -7.61 10.26
CA SER A 76 -1.89 -7.10 9.53
C SER A 76 -2.30 -5.86 8.75
N THR A 77 -1.53 -4.80 8.90
CA THR A 77 -1.72 -3.55 8.15
C THR A 77 -1.72 -3.79 6.64
N ARG A 78 -0.80 -4.62 6.15
CA ARG A 78 -0.73 -4.93 4.72
C ARG A 78 -1.97 -5.67 4.21
N ILE A 79 -2.52 -6.59 5.01
CA ILE A 79 -3.74 -7.33 4.67
C ILE A 79 -4.94 -6.38 4.66
N ASP A 80 -5.11 -5.57 5.71
CA ASP A 80 -6.23 -4.64 5.79
C ASP A 80 -6.17 -3.58 4.66
N LEU A 81 -4.98 -3.06 4.32
CA LEU A 81 -4.83 -2.16 3.16
C LEU A 81 -5.22 -2.87 1.85
N THR A 82 -4.82 -4.13 1.67
CA THR A 82 -5.19 -4.92 0.47
C THR A 82 -6.71 -5.12 0.38
N LEU A 83 -7.36 -5.51 1.49
CA LEU A 83 -8.81 -5.68 1.55
C LEU A 83 -9.54 -4.35 1.31
N ALA A 84 -9.01 -3.23 1.84
CA ALA A 84 -9.56 -1.91 1.60
C ALA A 84 -9.49 -1.51 0.13
N ASP A 85 -8.35 -1.75 -0.52
CA ASP A 85 -8.16 -1.45 -1.94
C ASP A 85 -9.09 -2.29 -2.84
N TRP A 86 -9.27 -3.57 -2.52
CA TRP A 86 -10.22 -4.44 -3.23
C TRP A 86 -11.65 -3.94 -3.06
N ALA A 87 -12.05 -3.62 -1.83
CA ALA A 87 -13.35 -3.04 -1.51
C ALA A 87 -13.59 -1.70 -2.23
N GLN A 88 -12.56 -0.85 -2.34
CA GLN A 88 -12.65 0.40 -3.08
C GLN A 88 -12.84 0.18 -4.58
N GLN A 89 -12.13 -0.79 -5.18
CA GLN A 89 -12.26 -1.12 -6.61
C GLN A 89 -13.68 -1.56 -6.99
N ARG A 90 -14.34 -2.31 -6.11
CA ARG A 90 -15.74 -2.72 -6.23
C ARG A 90 -16.76 -1.69 -5.71
N ARG A 91 -16.29 -0.50 -5.27
CA ARG A 91 -17.09 0.59 -4.68
C ARG A 91 -17.88 0.18 -3.43
N ASP A 92 -17.41 -0.84 -2.73
CA ASP A 92 -17.92 -1.20 -1.41
C ASP A 92 -17.27 -0.28 -0.36
N TYR A 93 -17.77 0.95 -0.29
CA TYR A 93 -17.22 1.98 0.58
C TYR A 93 -17.36 1.62 2.07
N THR A 94 -18.36 0.81 2.44
CA THR A 94 -18.52 0.33 3.81
C THR A 94 -17.39 -0.61 4.20
N ALA A 95 -17.10 -1.62 3.38
CA ALA A 95 -16.00 -2.55 3.62
C ALA A 95 -14.64 -1.84 3.58
N ALA A 96 -14.43 -0.92 2.62
CA ALA A 96 -13.18 -0.16 2.50
C ALA A 96 -12.93 0.71 3.74
N ARG A 97 -13.96 1.42 4.23
CA ARG A 97 -13.87 2.21 5.49
C ARG A 97 -13.47 1.35 6.68
N ALA A 98 -14.14 0.20 6.86
CA ALA A 98 -13.86 -0.70 7.97
C ALA A 98 -12.40 -1.19 7.94
N ALA A 99 -11.90 -1.56 6.77
CA ALA A 99 -10.53 -2.03 6.60
C ALA A 99 -9.50 -0.91 6.87
N TYR A 100 -9.68 0.30 6.35
CA TYR A 100 -8.78 1.41 6.69
C TYR A 100 -8.86 1.79 8.18
N GLN A 101 -10.03 1.74 8.80
CA GLN A 101 -10.19 1.98 10.24
C GLN A 101 -9.47 0.95 11.11
N ASN A 102 -9.43 -0.32 10.69
CA ASN A 102 -8.63 -1.35 11.37
C ASN A 102 -7.14 -1.00 11.36
N VAL A 103 -6.61 -0.49 10.23
CA VAL A 103 -5.24 0.01 10.15
C VAL A 103 -5.04 1.18 11.12
N LEU A 104 -5.92 2.18 11.07
CA LEU A 104 -5.80 3.39 11.91
C LEU A 104 -5.94 3.12 13.41
N THR A 105 -6.59 2.02 13.79
CA THR A 105 -6.66 1.59 15.20
C THR A 105 -5.28 1.14 15.72
N ARG A 106 -4.47 0.51 14.87
CA ARG A 106 -3.11 0.06 15.21
C ARG A 106 -2.06 1.12 14.94
N GLU A 107 -2.25 1.87 13.86
CA GLU A 107 -1.31 2.87 13.35
C GLU A 107 -2.05 4.18 13.06
N PRO A 108 -2.33 5.00 14.09
CA PRO A 108 -3.14 6.22 13.95
C PRO A 108 -2.56 7.26 12.98
N ALA A 109 -1.26 7.20 12.68
CA ALA A 109 -0.56 8.10 11.77
C ALA A 109 -0.20 7.45 10.42
N ASN A 110 -0.75 6.27 10.10
CA ASN A 110 -0.48 5.60 8.83
C ASN A 110 -1.03 6.41 7.66
N ALA A 111 -0.12 7.02 6.88
CA ALA A 111 -0.49 7.93 5.80
C ALA A 111 -1.32 7.24 4.70
N ASP A 112 -1.04 5.97 4.38
CA ASP A 112 -1.76 5.24 3.35
C ASP A 112 -3.22 4.97 3.76
N ALA A 113 -3.45 4.62 5.03
CA ALA A 113 -4.80 4.41 5.54
C ALA A 113 -5.59 5.72 5.69
N ILE A 114 -4.95 6.81 6.14
CA ILE A 114 -5.61 8.13 6.22
C ILE A 114 -6.01 8.59 4.81
N LEU A 115 -5.08 8.51 3.85
CA LEU A 115 -5.31 8.93 2.48
C LEU A 115 -6.32 8.05 1.76
N GLY A 116 -6.24 6.72 1.93
CA GLY A 116 -7.22 5.78 1.40
C GLY A 116 -8.62 6.02 1.96
N LEU A 117 -8.76 6.20 3.28
CA LEU A 117 -10.05 6.53 3.89
C LEU A 117 -10.60 7.87 3.38
N THR A 118 -9.74 8.87 3.18
CA THR A 118 -10.10 10.15 2.56
C THR A 118 -10.67 9.95 1.16
N GLU A 119 -10.01 9.16 0.32
CA GLU A 119 -10.45 8.86 -1.06
C GLU A 119 -11.78 8.09 -1.08
N VAL A 120 -11.96 7.13 -0.18
CA VAL A 120 -13.24 6.41 0.00
C VAL A 120 -14.35 7.37 0.40
N ASP A 121 -14.09 8.25 1.37
CA ASP A 121 -15.07 9.23 1.85
C ASP A 121 -15.48 10.21 0.74
N ILE A 122 -14.52 10.66 -0.08
CA ILE A 122 -14.83 11.47 -1.27
C ILE A 122 -15.71 10.68 -2.26
N ALA A 123 -15.34 9.44 -2.57
CA ALA A 123 -16.07 8.60 -3.52
C ALA A 123 -17.49 8.25 -3.04
N ALA A 124 -17.68 8.10 -1.72
CA ALA A 124 -18.97 7.92 -1.07
C ALA A 124 -19.80 9.22 -0.96
N GLY A 125 -19.23 10.37 -1.30
CA GLY A 125 -19.89 11.69 -1.23
C GLY A 125 -19.81 12.38 0.14
N ASP A 126 -19.15 11.77 1.13
CA ASP A 126 -18.97 12.32 2.47
C ASP A 126 -17.74 13.25 2.52
N LYS A 127 -17.87 14.41 1.88
CA LYS A 127 -16.78 15.40 1.84
C LYS A 127 -16.43 15.99 3.21
N ALA A 128 -17.32 15.87 4.20
CA ALA A 128 -17.05 16.35 5.56
C ALA A 128 -16.08 15.39 6.27
N ALA A 129 -16.38 14.08 6.23
CA ALA A 129 -15.48 13.06 6.76
C ALA A 129 -14.12 13.10 6.05
N ALA A 130 -14.11 13.16 4.72
CA ALA A 130 -12.89 13.24 3.94
C ALA A 130 -11.98 14.42 4.35
N ARG A 131 -12.53 15.63 4.56
CA ARG A 131 -11.76 16.78 5.05
C ARG A 131 -11.18 16.53 6.44
N SER A 132 -11.96 15.91 7.33
CA SER A 132 -11.49 15.58 8.67
C SER A 132 -10.34 14.58 8.65
N GLN A 133 -10.39 13.57 7.79
CA GLN A 133 -9.30 12.59 7.65
C GLN A 133 -8.06 13.22 7.02
N LEU A 134 -8.23 13.96 5.92
CA LEU A 134 -7.12 14.60 5.23
C LEU A 134 -6.34 15.56 6.15
N ALA A 135 -7.02 16.25 7.07
CA ALA A 135 -6.39 17.12 8.06
C ALA A 135 -5.50 16.39 9.08
N LYS A 136 -5.65 15.07 9.23
CA LYS A 136 -4.81 14.23 10.12
C LYS A 136 -3.59 13.67 9.40
N LEU A 137 -3.53 13.79 8.07
CA LEU A 137 -2.44 13.26 7.28
C LEU A 137 -1.13 13.95 7.71
N PRO A 138 -0.07 13.20 8.08
CA PRO A 138 1.24 13.79 8.34
C PRO A 138 1.77 14.53 7.12
N ALA A 139 2.71 15.45 7.33
CA ALA A 139 3.32 16.21 6.24
C ALA A 139 3.92 15.27 5.18
N THR A 140 3.51 15.44 3.93
CA THR A 140 3.89 14.57 2.81
C THR A 140 4.96 15.17 1.91
N ASP A 141 5.66 16.24 2.33
CA ASP A 141 6.63 16.95 1.49
C ASP A 141 7.80 16.07 1.01
N ASN A 142 8.18 15.08 1.83
CA ASN A 142 9.21 14.08 1.50
C ASN A 142 8.61 12.73 1.06
N ALA A 143 7.29 12.65 0.84
CA ALA A 143 6.64 11.42 0.39
C ALA A 143 6.88 11.19 -1.11
N SER A 144 6.55 9.98 -1.59
CA SER A 144 6.60 9.62 -3.01
C SER A 144 5.80 10.61 -3.89
N LEU A 145 6.17 10.72 -5.18
CA LEU A 145 5.43 11.57 -6.12
C LEU A 145 3.95 11.16 -6.19
N ASN A 146 3.66 9.86 -6.12
CA ASN A 146 2.31 9.31 -6.13
C ASN A 146 1.52 9.69 -4.88
N THR A 147 2.14 9.65 -3.70
CA THR A 147 1.49 10.11 -2.46
C THR A 147 1.14 11.58 -2.56
N GLN A 148 2.10 12.43 -2.96
CA GLN A 148 1.86 13.87 -3.12
C GLN A 148 0.78 14.17 -4.18
N ARG A 149 0.78 13.42 -5.29
CA ARG A 149 -0.25 13.48 -6.33
C ARG A 149 -1.63 13.14 -5.78
N ARG A 150 -1.76 12.02 -5.04
CA ARG A 150 -3.03 11.57 -4.46
C ARG A 150 -3.59 12.60 -3.48
N VAL A 151 -2.73 13.19 -2.63
CA VAL A 151 -3.11 14.29 -1.73
C VAL A 151 -3.63 15.49 -2.50
N ALA A 152 -2.93 15.94 -3.54
CA ALA A 152 -3.37 17.06 -4.37
C ALA A 152 -4.73 16.80 -5.05
N LEU A 153 -4.96 15.57 -5.51
CA LEU A 153 -6.24 15.18 -6.10
C LEU A 153 -7.37 15.18 -5.06
N ALA A 154 -7.12 14.66 -3.85
CA ALA A 154 -8.09 14.72 -2.76
C ALA A 154 -8.43 16.17 -2.40
N GLN A 155 -7.42 17.05 -2.29
CA GLN A 155 -7.60 18.49 -2.05
C GLN A 155 -8.48 19.13 -3.13
N ALA A 156 -8.21 18.87 -4.42
CA ALA A 156 -9.00 19.39 -5.52
C ALA A 156 -10.46 18.91 -5.47
N GLN A 157 -10.71 17.63 -5.19
CA GLN A 157 -12.06 17.06 -5.07
C GLN A 157 -12.85 17.62 -3.88
N LEU A 158 -12.15 18.06 -2.84
CA LEU A 158 -12.68 18.75 -1.67
C LEU A 158 -12.79 20.27 -1.86
N GLY A 159 -12.42 20.79 -3.03
CA GLY A 159 -12.58 22.19 -3.43
C GLY A 159 -11.36 23.07 -3.19
N ASP A 160 -10.25 22.53 -2.67
CA ASP A 160 -8.99 23.26 -2.54
C ASP A 160 -8.12 23.08 -3.80
N THR A 161 -8.63 23.61 -4.91
CA THR A 161 -7.95 23.54 -6.22
C THR A 161 -6.66 24.34 -6.23
N ALA A 162 -6.56 25.41 -5.44
CA ALA A 162 -5.35 26.23 -5.32
C ALA A 162 -4.22 25.49 -4.60
N ALA A 163 -4.51 24.68 -3.56
CA ALA A 163 -3.52 23.79 -2.97
C ALA A 163 -3.07 22.70 -3.97
N ALA A 164 -4.03 22.08 -4.66
CA ALA A 164 -3.71 21.06 -5.66
C ALA A 164 -2.79 21.59 -6.76
N GLN A 165 -3.09 22.78 -7.30
CA GLN A 165 -2.27 23.43 -8.32
C GLN A 165 -0.86 23.74 -7.82
N ARG A 166 -0.71 24.26 -6.59
CA ARG A 166 0.61 24.50 -5.99
C ARG A 166 1.44 23.22 -5.87
N THR A 167 0.80 22.09 -5.52
CA THR A 167 1.47 20.80 -5.46
C THR A 167 1.87 20.31 -6.85
N PHE A 168 0.98 20.34 -7.83
CA PHE A 168 1.29 19.91 -9.20
C PHE A 168 2.38 20.77 -9.88
N ASN A 169 2.42 22.08 -9.60
CA ASN A 169 3.51 22.96 -10.08
C ASN A 169 4.89 22.52 -9.58
N LYS A 170 4.97 21.85 -8.42
CA LYS A 170 6.21 21.25 -7.91
C LYS A 170 6.46 19.85 -8.48
N LEU A 171 5.41 19.04 -8.59
CA LEU A 171 5.52 17.63 -9.01
C LEU A 171 5.84 17.48 -10.51
N ILE A 172 5.29 18.34 -11.37
CA ILE A 172 5.47 18.22 -12.83
C ILE A 172 6.96 18.33 -13.23
N PRO A 173 7.74 19.33 -12.78
CA PRO A 173 9.18 19.37 -13.07
C PRO A 173 9.94 18.16 -12.54
N GLN A 174 9.60 17.68 -11.34
CA GLN A 174 10.23 16.50 -10.74
C GLN A 174 9.95 15.25 -11.58
N ALA A 175 8.70 15.02 -11.99
CA ALA A 175 8.31 13.91 -12.85
C ALA A 175 9.00 13.95 -14.21
N LYS A 176 9.20 15.14 -14.81
CA LYS A 176 9.94 15.33 -16.07
C LYS A 176 11.44 15.03 -15.94
N SER A 177 12.01 15.19 -14.74
CA SER A 177 13.44 14.96 -14.47
C SER A 177 13.80 13.50 -14.20
N GLN A 178 12.80 12.68 -13.83
CA GLN A 178 13.00 11.26 -13.55
C GLN A 178 12.91 10.42 -14.83
N PRO A 179 13.54 9.23 -14.85
CA PRO A 179 13.31 8.26 -15.92
C PRO A 179 11.81 7.96 -16.10
N PRO A 180 11.36 7.61 -17.32
CA PRO A 180 9.97 7.26 -17.57
C PRO A 180 9.48 6.15 -16.63
N SER A 181 8.37 6.43 -15.95
CA SER A 181 7.71 5.51 -15.03
C SER A 181 6.20 5.74 -15.04
N MET A 182 5.43 4.77 -14.54
CA MET A 182 3.98 4.92 -14.40
C MET A 182 3.63 6.07 -13.45
N GLU A 183 4.40 6.23 -12.38
CA GLU A 183 4.22 7.32 -11.41
C GLU A 183 4.40 8.69 -12.07
N SER A 184 5.50 8.90 -12.81
CA SER A 184 5.73 10.14 -13.57
C SER A 184 4.63 10.40 -14.59
N ALA A 185 4.19 9.36 -15.31
CA ALA A 185 3.10 9.49 -16.28
C ALA A 185 1.77 9.91 -15.62
N MET A 186 1.45 9.35 -14.45
CA MET A 186 0.25 9.70 -13.69
C MET A 186 0.29 11.14 -13.17
N VAL A 187 1.46 11.61 -12.71
CA VAL A 187 1.67 13.00 -12.29
C VAL A 187 1.41 13.94 -13.46
N LEU A 188 2.03 13.69 -14.62
CA LEU A 188 1.89 14.55 -15.80
C LEU A 188 0.44 14.58 -16.31
N ARG A 189 -0.22 13.42 -16.39
CA ARG A 189 -1.62 13.31 -16.82
C ARG A 189 -2.56 14.13 -15.95
N ASP A 190 -2.41 14.05 -14.64
CA ASP A 190 -3.33 14.73 -13.72
C ASP A 190 -2.94 16.19 -13.49
N GLY A 191 -1.65 16.50 -13.52
CA GLY A 191 -1.13 17.87 -13.44
C GLY A 191 -1.56 18.74 -14.61
N ALA A 192 -1.69 18.19 -15.81
CA ALA A 192 -2.16 18.91 -17.00
C ALA A 192 -3.56 19.56 -16.82
N LYS A 193 -4.38 19.08 -15.87
CA LYS A 193 -5.69 19.69 -15.55
C LYS A 193 -5.57 20.99 -14.74
N PHE A 194 -4.38 21.26 -14.20
CA PHE A 194 -4.06 22.40 -13.35
C PHE A 194 -3.04 23.35 -13.99
N GLU A 195 -2.53 23.01 -15.18
CA GLU A 195 -1.80 23.91 -16.05
C GLU A 195 -2.83 24.81 -16.76
N ALA A 196 -2.75 26.12 -16.50
CA ALA A 196 -3.59 27.16 -17.10
C ALA A 196 -2.80 27.90 -18.19
#